data_AF-A0A8H6E517-F1
#
_entry.id   AF-A0A8H6E517-F1
#
_cell.length_a   1.000
_cell.length_b   1.000
_cell.length_c   1.000
_cell.angle_alpha   90.00
_cell.angle_beta   90.00
_cell.angle_gamma   90.00
#
_symmetry.space_group_name_H-M   'P 1'
#
loop_
_entity.id
_entity.type
_entity.pdbx_description
1 polymer ?
#
loop_
_entity_poly.entity_id
_entity_poly.type
_entity_poly.pdbx_seq_one_letter_code
_entity_poly.pdbx_strand_id
1 'polypeptide(L)'
;MHRRYRGTPASNHPSTFESYHVSRCAASLSSKKSRSLQVEDRDIFWMTLTFLGIIAAGSVPAITPGEVWPLKPSDSLDLEWLRVAEGKMEVCRLADLLGHDRRVCADI
;
A
#
# COMPACT_ATOMS: atom_id res chain seq x y z
N MET A 1 10.64 -7.87 -2.87
CA MET A 1 9.49 -8.77 -3.18
C MET A 1 9.90 -10.17 -3.69
N HIS A 2 10.54 -10.32 -4.86
CA HIS A 2 10.82 -11.64 -5.46
C HIS A 2 11.79 -12.55 -4.65
N ARG A 3 12.58 -12.00 -3.73
CA ARG A 3 13.57 -12.76 -2.94
C ARG A 3 12.96 -13.61 -1.81
N ARG A 4 11.78 -13.22 -1.28
CA ARG A 4 11.10 -13.95 -0.18
C ARG A 4 10.52 -15.28 -0.61
N TYR A 5 10.13 -15.40 -1.88
CA TYR A 5 9.50 -16.61 -2.43
C TYR A 5 10.48 -17.59 -3.07
N ARG A 6 11.77 -17.25 -3.17
CA ARG A 6 12.81 -18.13 -3.77
C ARG A 6 13.59 -18.90 -2.71
N GLY A 7 12.92 -19.74 -1.93
CA GLY A 7 13.49 -20.88 -1.17
C GLY A 7 14.69 -20.66 -0.24
N THR A 8 15.19 -19.44 -0.09
CA THR A 8 16.23 -19.06 0.88
C THR A 8 15.49 -18.65 2.15
N PRO A 9 16.00 -18.93 3.37
CA PRO A 9 15.36 -18.46 4.60
C PRO A 9 15.47 -16.93 4.67
N ALA A 10 14.56 -16.25 3.97
CA ALA A 10 14.47 -14.82 3.94
C ALA A 10 13.62 -14.40 5.14
N SER A 11 14.11 -13.40 5.88
CA SER A 11 13.34 -12.74 6.92
C SER A 11 11.96 -12.30 6.41
N ASN A 12 10.93 -12.46 7.26
CA ASN A 12 9.55 -12.06 6.98
C ASN A 12 9.39 -10.55 6.97
N HIS A 13 10.37 -9.85 7.55
CA HIS A 13 10.41 -8.41 7.57
C HIS A 13 11.00 -7.88 6.28
N PRO A 14 10.45 -6.76 5.75
CA PRO A 14 11.13 -6.01 4.72
C PRO A 14 12.54 -5.68 5.20
N SER A 15 13.53 -5.83 4.31
CA SER A 15 14.90 -5.43 4.66
C SER A 15 14.95 -3.96 5.05
N THR A 16 15.93 -3.53 5.84
CA THR A 16 16.12 -2.12 6.20
C THR A 16 16.13 -1.21 4.96
N PHE A 17 16.70 -1.71 3.86
CA PHE A 17 16.69 -1.04 2.57
C PHE A 17 15.27 -0.89 1.99
N GLU A 18 14.49 -1.97 1.94
CA GLU A 18 13.08 -1.92 1.50
C GLU A 18 12.27 -0.96 2.37
N SER A 19 12.36 -1.08 3.71
CA SER A 19 11.65 -0.22 4.66
C SER A 19 12.02 1.25 4.51
N TYR A 20 13.31 1.55 4.31
CA TYR A 20 13.79 2.91 4.11
C TYR A 20 13.21 3.55 2.85
N HIS A 21 13.24 2.82 1.72
CA HIS A 21 12.73 3.34 0.46
C HIS A 21 11.20 3.52 0.48
N VAL A 22 10.47 2.56 1.05
CA VAL A 22 9.01 2.67 1.21
C VAL A 22 8.64 3.86 2.10
N SER A 23 9.31 4.00 3.24
CA SER A 23 9.06 5.11 4.19
C SER A 23 9.39 6.46 3.56
N ARG A 24 10.50 6.56 2.82
CA ARG A 24 10.88 7.77 2.11
C ARG A 24 9.86 8.12 1.01
N CYS A 25 9.42 7.14 0.21
CA CYS A 25 8.38 7.34 -0.79
C CYS A 25 7.07 7.83 -0.17
N ALA A 26 6.62 7.20 0.92
CA ALA A 26 5.41 7.59 1.63
C ALA A 26 5.52 9.03 2.19
N ALA A 27 6.64 9.40 2.80
CA ALA A 27 6.88 10.74 3.30
C ALA A 27 6.88 11.81 2.19
N SER A 28 7.50 11.50 1.04
CA SER A 28 7.49 12.39 -0.14
C SER A 28 6.10 12.54 -0.76
N LEU A 29 5.27 11.49 -0.70
CA LEU A 29 3.89 11.55 -1.20
C LEU A 29 3.00 12.39 -0.28
N SER A 30 3.11 12.18 1.04
CA SER A 30 2.35 12.92 2.04
C SER A 30 2.70 14.42 2.08
N SER A 31 3.94 14.78 1.73
CA SER A 31 4.35 16.19 1.66
C SER A 31 3.82 16.88 0.39
N LYS A 32 3.59 16.15 -0.71
CA LYS A 32 2.91 16.66 -1.92
C LYS A 32 1.39 16.72 -1.68
N LYS A 33 0.90 17.84 -1.16
CA LYS A 33 -0.54 18.12 -1.07
C LYS A 33 -1.19 18.15 -2.46
N SER A 34 -2.27 17.40 -2.63
CA SER A 34 -3.08 17.28 -3.87
C SER A 34 -3.60 18.62 -4.44
N ARG A 35 -3.60 19.71 -3.67
CA ARG A 35 -4.11 21.03 -4.11
C ARG A 35 -3.27 21.73 -5.18
N SER A 36 -2.05 21.29 -5.46
CA SER A 36 -1.18 21.93 -6.46
C SER A 36 -0.22 20.94 -7.13
N LEU A 37 -0.71 19.75 -7.48
CA LEU A 37 0.06 18.91 -8.40
C LEU A 37 -0.01 19.57 -9.79
N GLN A 38 1.14 19.96 -10.33
CA GLN A 38 1.26 20.34 -11.73
C GLN A 38 0.74 19.18 -12.60
N VAL A 39 0.15 19.49 -13.74
CA VAL A 39 -0.48 18.48 -14.61
C VAL A 39 0.54 17.42 -15.01
N GLU A 40 1.77 17.85 -15.21
CA GLU A 40 2.95 17.05 -15.59
C GLU A 40 3.36 16.05 -14.49
N ASP A 41 3.11 16.39 -13.22
CA ASP A 41 3.49 15.59 -12.06
C ASP A 41 2.39 14.57 -11.65
N ARG A 42 1.20 14.69 -12.23
CA ARG A 42 0.02 13.90 -11.85
C ARG A 42 0.21 12.41 -12.15
N ASP A 43 0.72 12.07 -13.32
CA ASP A 43 0.91 10.67 -13.73
C ASP A 43 1.96 10.00 -12.84
N ILE A 44 3.05 10.71 -12.55
CA ILE A 44 4.10 10.24 -11.63
C ILE A 44 3.55 10.06 -10.21
N PHE A 45 2.69 10.97 -9.75
CA PHE A 45 2.02 10.86 -8.45
C PHE A 45 1.16 9.60 -8.38
N TRP A 46 0.30 9.37 -9.37
CA TRP A 46 -0.58 8.19 -9.41
C TRP A 46 0.21 6.88 -9.54
N MET A 47 1.25 6.85 -10.39
CA MET A 47 2.15 5.70 -10.49
C MET A 47 2.81 5.41 -9.15
N THR A 48 3.35 6.43 -8.48
CA THR A 48 4.01 6.29 -7.18
C THR A 48 3.05 5.76 -6.12
N LEU A 49 1.83 6.32 -6.05
CA LEU A 49 0.78 5.87 -5.14
C LEU A 49 0.37 4.42 -5.43
N THR A 50 0.23 4.06 -6.71
CA THR A 50 -0.11 2.70 -7.14
C THR A 50 0.96 1.69 -6.72
N PHE A 51 2.24 1.99 -6.99
CA PHE A 51 3.34 1.11 -6.57
C PHE A 51 3.42 0.98 -5.06
N LEU A 52 3.20 2.08 -4.32
CA LEU A 52 3.17 2.05 -2.87
C LEU A 52 2.02 1.15 -2.35
N GLY A 53 0.83 1.24 -2.98
CA GLY A 53 -0.30 0.37 -2.70
C GLY A 53 -0.02 -1.12 -2.96
N ILE A 54 0.61 -1.44 -4.10
CA ILE A 54 1.02 -2.81 -4.44
C ILE A 54 2.03 -3.34 -3.40
N ILE A 55 3.01 -2.52 -3.02
CA ILE A 55 4.02 -2.91 -2.01
C ILE A 55 3.35 -3.15 -0.66
N ALA A 56 2.43 -2.30 -0.24
CA ALA A 56 1.70 -2.45 1.02
C ALA A 56 0.86 -3.74 1.02
N ALA A 57 0.08 -4.00 -0.04
CA ALA A 57 -0.75 -5.19 -0.15
C ALA A 57 0.07 -6.50 -0.21
N GLY A 58 1.25 -6.46 -0.84
CA GLY A 58 2.15 -7.63 -0.93
C GLY A 58 3.06 -7.84 0.28
N SER A 59 3.10 -6.90 1.24
CA SER A 59 4.01 -6.94 2.40
C SER A 59 3.37 -7.59 3.62
N VAL A 60 2.77 -8.76 3.44
CA VAL A 60 2.26 -9.56 4.58
C VAL A 60 3.46 -10.19 5.30
N PRO A 61 3.66 -9.94 6.61
CA PRO A 61 4.80 -10.45 7.35
C PRO A 61 4.58 -11.91 7.79
N ALA A 62 4.38 -12.82 6.82
CA ALA A 62 4.13 -14.22 7.08
C ALA A 62 4.81 -15.14 6.04
N ILE A 63 5.26 -16.31 6.51
CA ILE A 63 5.81 -17.41 5.70
C ILE A 63 4.72 -18.44 5.43
N THR A 64 3.89 -18.71 6.44
CA THR A 64 2.91 -19.79 6.38
C THR A 64 1.49 -19.27 6.43
N PRO A 65 0.53 -19.98 5.82
CA PRO A 65 -0.88 -19.59 5.91
C PRO A 65 -1.41 -19.50 7.35
N GLY A 66 -0.87 -20.28 8.28
CA GLY A 66 -1.27 -20.28 9.69
C GLY A 66 -0.82 -19.04 10.48
N GLU A 67 0.05 -18.20 9.92
CA GLU A 67 0.50 -16.94 10.55
C GLU A 67 -0.39 -15.75 10.17
N VAL A 68 -1.36 -15.95 9.25
CA VAL A 68 -2.25 -14.90 8.75
C VAL A 68 -3.71 -15.24 9.00
N TRP A 69 -4.54 -14.20 9.07
CA TRP A 69 -5.99 -14.37 9.11
C TRP A 69 -6.47 -15.09 7.83
N PRO A 70 -7.45 -16.01 7.90
CA PRO A 70 -8.24 -16.41 9.08
C PRO A 70 -7.68 -17.61 9.85
N LEU A 71 -6.52 -18.14 9.46
CA LEU A 71 -6.01 -19.41 9.99
C LEU A 71 -5.21 -19.26 11.29
N LYS A 72 -4.71 -18.05 11.57
CA LYS A 72 -4.03 -17.76 12.85
C LYS A 72 -5.02 -17.67 14.02
N PRO A 73 -4.60 -17.93 15.27
CA PRO A 73 -5.44 -17.72 16.45
C PRO A 73 -5.95 -16.28 16.54
N SER A 74 -7.16 -16.13 17.08
CA SER A 74 -7.81 -14.83 17.23
C SER A 74 -6.94 -13.82 17.98
N ASP A 75 -6.78 -12.65 17.41
CA ASP A 75 -6.03 -11.51 17.91
C ASP A 75 -6.86 -10.24 17.74
N SER A 76 -6.68 -9.31 18.68
CA SER A 76 -7.23 -7.96 18.63
C SER A 76 -6.94 -7.21 17.32
N LEU A 77 -5.87 -7.58 16.60
CA LEU A 77 -5.45 -6.96 15.35
C LEU A 77 -5.98 -7.64 14.08
N ASP A 78 -6.78 -8.70 14.19
CA ASP A 78 -7.26 -9.50 13.05
C ASP A 78 -8.14 -8.73 12.06
N LEU A 79 -8.76 -7.64 12.50
CA LEU A 79 -9.62 -6.78 11.68
C LEU A 79 -8.94 -5.48 11.26
N GLU A 80 -7.65 -5.29 11.55
CA GLU A 80 -6.92 -4.08 11.15
C GLU A 80 -6.83 -3.92 9.63
N TRP A 81 -6.89 -5.02 8.86
CA TRP A 81 -7.00 -4.95 7.41
C TRP A 81 -8.32 -4.32 6.94
N LEU A 82 -9.39 -4.37 7.75
CA LEU A 82 -10.64 -3.68 7.49
C LEU A 82 -10.45 -2.16 7.58
N ARG A 83 -9.59 -1.68 8.49
CA ARG A 83 -9.19 -0.26 8.59
C ARG A 83 -8.34 0.18 7.39
N VAL A 84 -7.58 -0.73 6.77
CA VAL A 84 -6.90 -0.44 5.50
C VAL A 84 -7.90 -0.16 4.38
N ALA A 85 -9.10 -0.78 4.41
CA ALA A 85 -10.17 -0.46 3.47
C ALA A 85 -10.70 0.98 3.65
N GLU A 86 -10.68 1.54 4.86
CA GLU A 86 -10.99 2.96 5.08
C GLU A 86 -9.95 3.88 4.41
N GLY A 87 -8.67 3.49 4.45
CA GLY A 87 -7.60 4.18 3.72
C GLY A 87 -7.83 4.20 2.20
N LYS A 88 -8.40 3.12 1.64
CA LYS A 88 -8.78 3.07 0.21
C LYS A 88 -9.86 4.10 -0.12
N MET A 89 -10.85 4.30 0.75
CA MET A 89 -11.88 5.32 0.53
C MET A 89 -11.29 6.73 0.46
N GLU A 90 -10.28 7.04 1.28
CA GLU A 90 -9.63 8.35 1.24
C GLU A 90 -8.80 8.56 -0.03
N VAL A 91 -8.13 7.50 -0.51
CA VAL A 91 -7.47 7.50 -1.81
C VAL A 91 -8.48 7.73 -2.95
N CYS A 92 -9.65 7.10 -2.88
CA CYS A 92 -10.73 7.31 -3.83
C CYS A 92 -11.23 8.75 -3.84
N ARG A 93 -11.45 9.36 -2.67
CA ARG A 93 -11.81 10.78 -2.56
C ARG A 93 -10.75 11.70 -3.17
N LEU A 94 -9.47 11.40 -2.97
CA LEU A 94 -8.38 12.16 -3.59
C LEU A 94 -8.38 12.01 -5.12
N ALA A 95 -8.74 10.83 -5.65
CA ALA A 95 -8.89 10.60 -7.08
C ALA A 95 -10.02 11.43 -7.69
N ASP A 96 -11.17 11.46 -7.01
CA ASP A 96 -12.34 12.24 -7.41
C ASP A 96 -12.05 13.74 -7.42
N LEU A 97 -11.38 14.25 -6.38
CA LEU A 97 -10.98 15.67 -6.29
C LEU A 97 -10.00 16.10 -7.39
N LEU A 98 -9.26 15.14 -7.94
CA LEU A 98 -8.34 15.37 -9.05
C LEU A 98 -9.04 15.20 -10.40
N GLY A 99 -10.30 14.75 -10.47
CA GLY A 99 -11.02 14.62 -11.74
C GLY A 99 -10.43 13.53 -12.66
N HIS A 100 -9.78 12.52 -12.07
CA HIS A 100 -9.51 11.28 -12.78
C HIS A 100 -10.82 10.47 -12.87
N ASP A 101 -11.00 9.72 -13.95
CA ASP A 101 -12.24 9.06 -14.35
C ASP A 101 -12.91 8.29 -13.19
N ARG A 102 -14.21 8.51 -12.98
CA ARG A 102 -15.05 7.97 -11.88
C ARG A 102 -15.09 6.43 -11.79
N ARG A 103 -14.40 5.74 -12.69
CA ARG A 103 -14.40 4.29 -12.85
C ARG A 103 -13.43 3.56 -11.93
N VAL A 104 -12.42 4.23 -11.37
CA VAL A 104 -11.42 3.56 -10.51
C VAL A 104 -12.00 3.09 -9.16
N CYS A 105 -13.05 3.78 -8.67
CA CYS A 105 -13.64 3.51 -7.36
C CYS A 105 -15.10 3.04 -7.41
N ALA A 106 -15.68 2.86 -8.60
CA ALA A 106 -17.06 2.40 -8.75
C ALA A 106 -17.24 0.88 -8.51
N ASP A 107 -16.15 0.11 -8.57
CA ASP A 107 -16.16 -1.36 -8.52
C ASP A 107 -15.48 -1.95 -7.25
N ILE A 108 -15.23 -1.12 -6.22
CA ILE A 108 -14.64 -1.55 -4.93
C ILE A 108 -15.72 -1.67 -3.85
#